data_AF-A0A160NVR9-F1
#
_entry.id   AF-A0A160NVR9-F1
#
_cell.length_a   1.000
_cell.length_b   1.000
_cell.length_c   1.000
_cell.angle_alpha   90.00
_cell.angle_beta   90.00
_cell.angle_gamma   90.00
#
_symmetry.space_group_name_H-M   'P 1'
#
loop_
_entity.id
_entity.type
_entity.pdbx_description
1 polymer ?
#
loop_
_entity_poly.entity_id
_entity_poly.type
_entity_poly.pdbx_seq_one_letter_code
_entity_poly.pdbx_strand_id
1 'polypeptide(L)'
;MADIFEFTLTLDLRDAVSEEELTELRWHLGLGPRPERLRLVTAFPCVRVDEDGAPVVDDCPEPLLGRRGEAWKVGGTLVSALRRREGAGGGGWALTSRQELHPDEFERAGELLGRLAARAGEGHRRPDGGIVLGTTRFHASERAEPLVVRDGVVGWPS
;
A
#
# COMPACT_ATOMS: atom_id res chain seq x y z
N MET A 1 -18.93 14.27 -3.99
CA MET A 1 -17.85 14.76 -3.11
C MET A 1 -17.23 13.51 -2.54
N ALA A 2 -15.99 13.18 -2.91
CA ALA A 2 -15.38 11.91 -2.54
C ALA A 2 -14.67 12.05 -1.19
N ASP A 3 -14.85 11.08 -0.30
CA ASP A 3 -14.15 11.01 0.97
C ASP A 3 -12.72 10.59 0.69
N ILE A 4 -11.81 11.55 0.53
CA ILE A 4 -10.40 11.25 0.22
C ILE A 4 -9.56 11.34 1.48
N PHE A 5 -8.67 10.37 1.63
CA PHE A 5 -7.68 10.30 2.68
C PHE A 5 -6.28 10.43 2.08
N GLU A 6 -5.46 11.27 2.71
CA GLU A 6 -4.02 11.18 2.55
C GLU A 6 -3.52 9.94 3.27
N PHE A 7 -2.65 9.23 2.59
CA PHE A 7 -2.08 7.98 3.03
C PHE A 7 -0.56 8.08 2.92
N THR A 8 0.14 8.05 4.04
CA THR A 8 1.61 8.12 4.07
C THR A 8 2.17 6.87 4.72
N LEU A 9 2.91 6.07 3.94
CA LEU A 9 3.71 4.96 4.41
C LEU A 9 5.15 5.40 4.64
N THR A 10 5.69 4.97 5.77
CA THR A 10 7.11 5.07 6.12
C THR A 10 7.49 3.77 6.82
N LEU A 11 8.11 2.86 6.09
CA LEU A 11 8.33 1.48 6.53
C LEU A 11 9.74 1.01 6.18
N ASP A 12 10.41 0.42 7.16
CA ASP A 12 11.59 -0.41 6.96
C ASP A 12 11.15 -1.87 6.85
N LEU A 13 11.48 -2.51 5.74
CA LEU A 13 11.23 -3.93 5.48
C LEU A 13 12.50 -4.75 5.75
N ARG A 14 12.32 -5.98 6.23
CA ARG A 14 13.39 -6.95 6.47
C ARG A 14 14.04 -7.41 5.15
N ASP A 15 15.22 -8.01 5.22
CA ASP A 15 15.93 -8.51 4.03
C ASP A 15 15.28 -9.76 3.40
N ALA A 16 14.44 -10.46 4.14
CA ALA A 16 13.81 -11.72 3.73
C ALA A 16 12.67 -11.56 2.69
N VAL A 17 12.45 -10.35 2.16
CA VAL A 17 11.48 -10.13 1.07
C VAL A 17 12.05 -10.72 -0.21
N SER A 18 11.31 -11.64 -0.83
CA SER A 18 11.76 -12.31 -2.06
C SER A 18 11.81 -11.34 -3.25
N GLU A 19 12.61 -11.65 -4.27
CA GLU A 19 12.68 -10.82 -5.49
C GLU A 19 11.34 -10.76 -6.26
N GLU A 20 10.53 -11.82 -6.21
CA GLU A 20 9.18 -11.83 -6.79
C GLU A 20 8.28 -10.80 -6.07
N GLU A 21 8.29 -10.80 -4.75
CA GLU A 21 7.54 -9.84 -3.92
C GLU A 21 8.06 -8.42 -4.10
N LEU A 22 9.38 -8.22 -4.24
CA LEU A 22 9.95 -6.90 -4.52
C LEU A 22 9.56 -6.40 -5.91
N THR A 23 9.47 -7.28 -6.90
CA THR A 23 9.04 -6.92 -8.25
C THR A 23 7.58 -6.48 -8.26
N GLU A 24 6.71 -7.23 -7.59
CA GLU A 24 5.32 -6.84 -7.41
C GLU A 24 5.15 -5.57 -6.57
N LEU A 25 5.92 -5.41 -5.50
CA LEU A 25 5.90 -4.19 -4.70
C LEU A 25 6.32 -2.98 -5.54
N ARG A 26 7.36 -3.11 -6.37
CA ARG A 26 7.75 -2.05 -7.32
C ARG A 26 6.61 -1.72 -8.28
N TRP A 27 5.89 -2.71 -8.78
CA TRP A 27 4.72 -2.48 -9.61
C TRP A 27 3.61 -1.72 -8.86
N HIS A 28 3.26 -2.15 -7.65
CA HIS A 28 2.27 -1.45 -6.83
C HIS A 28 2.66 -0.02 -6.50
N LEU A 29 3.95 0.27 -6.39
CA LEU A 29 4.50 1.62 -6.18
C LEU A 29 4.63 2.44 -7.47
N GLY A 30 4.26 1.86 -8.62
CA GLY A 30 4.44 2.47 -9.94
C GLY A 30 5.91 2.61 -10.36
N LEU A 31 6.83 1.91 -9.70
CA LEU A 31 8.28 1.94 -9.92
C LEU A 31 8.77 0.87 -10.91
N GLY A 32 7.89 0.00 -11.39
CA GLY A 32 8.22 -1.09 -12.31
C GLY A 32 7.00 -1.62 -13.07
N PRO A 33 7.22 -2.48 -14.06
CA PRO A 33 6.16 -3.12 -14.82
C PRO A 33 5.40 -4.15 -13.97
N ARG A 34 4.16 -4.46 -14.38
CA ARG A 34 3.38 -5.54 -13.78
C ARG A 34 4.11 -6.88 -13.94
N PRO A 35 4.31 -7.66 -12.85
CA PRO A 35 4.86 -9.01 -12.97
C PRO A 35 3.82 -9.99 -13.54
N GLU A 36 4.29 -11.10 -14.10
CA GLU A 36 3.42 -12.16 -14.63
C GLU A 36 2.60 -12.83 -13.54
N ARG A 37 3.16 -12.93 -12.32
CA ARG A 37 2.53 -13.57 -11.16
C ARG A 37 2.52 -12.63 -9.97
N LEU A 38 1.36 -12.51 -9.34
CA LEU A 38 1.15 -11.77 -8.10
C LEU A 38 1.25 -12.71 -6.88
N ARG A 39 1.84 -12.21 -5.81
CA ARG A 39 2.24 -12.87 -4.56
C ARG A 39 1.80 -12.10 -3.33
N LEU A 40 1.77 -10.76 -3.40
CA LEU A 40 1.31 -9.89 -2.31
C LEU A 40 -0.21 -9.80 -2.35
N VAL A 41 -0.76 -9.34 -3.46
CA VAL A 41 -2.21 -9.21 -3.67
C VAL A 41 -2.61 -10.09 -4.85
N THR A 42 -3.37 -11.15 -4.59
CA THR A 42 -3.61 -12.20 -5.59
C THR A 42 -4.95 -12.11 -6.30
N ALA A 43 -5.82 -11.20 -5.88
CA ALA A 43 -7.16 -11.05 -6.45
C ALA A 43 -7.54 -9.57 -6.57
N PHE A 44 -8.03 -9.19 -7.74
CA PHE A 44 -8.55 -7.87 -8.08
C PHE A 44 -9.93 -8.01 -8.74
N PRO A 45 -10.94 -8.52 -8.02
CA PRO A 45 -12.26 -8.72 -8.59
C PRO A 45 -12.83 -7.38 -9.09
N CYS A 46 -13.22 -7.34 -10.36
CA CYS A 46 -13.87 -6.20 -11.00
C CYS A 46 -15.10 -6.68 -11.78
N VAL A 47 -16.16 -5.88 -11.81
CA VAL A 47 -17.31 -6.18 -12.66
C VAL A 47 -17.06 -5.57 -14.04
N ARG A 48 -17.06 -6.41 -15.07
CA ARG A 48 -16.98 -6.01 -16.48
C ARG A 48 -18.24 -6.48 -17.20
N VAL A 49 -18.51 -5.87 -18.35
CA VAL A 49 -19.58 -6.32 -19.25
C VAL A 49 -18.91 -7.17 -20.33
N ASP A 50 -19.40 -8.40 -20.52
CA ASP A 50 -18.91 -9.28 -21.58
C ASP A 50 -19.49 -8.91 -22.96
N GLU A 51 -19.17 -9.71 -23.97
CA GLU A 51 -19.61 -9.49 -25.35
C GLU A 51 -21.14 -9.60 -25.52
N ASP A 52 -21.82 -10.33 -24.62
CA ASP A 52 -23.28 -10.53 -24.62
C ASP A 52 -24.01 -9.46 -23.79
N GLY A 53 -23.29 -8.51 -23.20
CA GLY A 53 -23.87 -7.46 -22.36
C GLY A 53 -24.15 -7.90 -20.91
N ALA A 54 -23.67 -9.07 -20.49
CA ALA A 54 -23.87 -9.58 -19.14
C ALA A 54 -22.73 -9.14 -18.19
N PRO A 55 -23.05 -8.87 -16.91
CA PRO A 55 -22.04 -8.56 -15.92
C PRO A 55 -21.26 -9.82 -15.53
N VAL A 56 -19.94 -9.77 -15.68
CA VAL A 56 -19.01 -10.83 -15.29
C VAL A 56 -18.00 -10.31 -14.29
N VAL A 57 -17.59 -11.16 -13.34
CA VAL A 57 -16.49 -10.86 -12.43
C VAL A 57 -15.19 -11.31 -13.09
N ASP A 58 -14.32 -10.37 -13.37
CA ASP A 58 -12.99 -10.59 -13.94
C ASP A 58 -11.91 -10.20 -12.92
N ASP A 59 -10.66 -10.56 -13.19
CA ASP A 59 -9.50 -10.11 -12.43
C ASP A 59 -8.84 -8.92 -13.14
N CYS A 60 -8.92 -7.73 -12.54
CA CYS A 60 -8.36 -6.49 -13.06
C CYS A 60 -7.17 -5.97 -12.22
N PRO A 61 -5.97 -6.58 -12.28
CA PRO A 61 -4.86 -6.10 -11.45
C PRO A 61 -4.40 -4.68 -11.76
N GLU A 62 -4.28 -3.87 -10.72
CA GLU A 62 -3.85 -2.47 -10.79
C GLU A 62 -2.83 -2.11 -9.68
N PRO A 63 -1.94 -1.11 -9.93
CA PRO A 63 -1.09 -0.57 -8.88
C PRO A 63 -1.89 0.12 -7.77
N LEU A 64 -1.72 -0.31 -6.52
CA LEU A 64 -2.46 0.22 -5.38
C LEU A 64 -1.86 1.50 -4.77
N LEU A 65 -0.55 1.71 -4.97
CA LEU A 65 0.22 2.84 -4.43
C LEU A 65 1.05 3.52 -5.53
N GLY A 66 0.57 3.41 -6.77
CA GLY A 66 1.30 3.77 -7.99
C GLY A 66 0.89 5.11 -8.57
N ARG A 67 -0.04 5.84 -7.93
CA ARG A 67 -0.46 7.16 -8.41
C ARG A 67 0.71 8.14 -8.29
N ARG A 68 0.81 9.02 -9.28
CA ARG A 68 1.89 10.01 -9.47
C ARG A 68 1.27 11.33 -9.86
N GLY A 69 2.02 12.42 -9.68
CA GLY A 69 1.60 13.77 -10.05
C GLY A 69 1.10 14.57 -8.86
N GLU A 70 0.21 15.52 -9.13
CA GLU A 70 -0.33 16.41 -8.12
C GLU A 70 -1.35 15.69 -7.22
N ALA A 71 -1.27 15.93 -5.92
CA ALA A 71 -2.29 15.52 -4.97
C ALA A 71 -3.42 16.57 -4.98
N TRP A 72 -4.62 16.16 -5.38
CA TRP A 72 -5.71 17.10 -5.70
C TRP A 72 -6.43 17.62 -4.46
N LYS A 73 -6.44 16.85 -3.37
CA LYS A 73 -7.17 17.14 -2.14
C LYS A 73 -6.25 17.56 -1.01
N VAL A 74 -5.06 16.97 -0.91
CA VAL A 74 -4.13 17.24 0.20
C VAL A 74 -2.92 18.07 -0.19
N GLY A 75 -2.82 18.49 -1.46
CA GLY A 75 -1.74 19.32 -1.98
C GLY A 75 -0.38 18.62 -2.02
N GLY A 76 0.58 19.22 -2.74
CA GLY A 76 1.89 18.62 -2.99
C GLY A 76 1.82 17.50 -4.04
N THR A 77 2.70 16.49 -3.91
CA THR A 77 2.82 15.40 -4.91
C THR A 77 2.56 14.02 -4.32
N LEU A 78 2.02 13.13 -5.16
CA LEU A 78 1.95 11.70 -4.91
C LEU A 78 3.29 11.06 -5.29
N VAL A 79 3.88 10.32 -4.35
CA VAL A 79 5.24 9.78 -4.50
C VAL A 79 5.34 8.40 -3.89
N SER A 80 6.16 7.55 -4.50
CA SER A 80 6.56 6.27 -3.94
C SER A 80 8.06 6.08 -4.16
N ALA A 81 8.76 5.55 -3.17
CA ALA A 81 10.18 5.28 -3.20
C ALA A 81 10.50 3.99 -2.43
N LEU A 82 11.33 3.15 -3.03
CA LEU A 82 11.82 1.91 -2.43
C LEU A 82 13.33 1.84 -2.64
N ARG A 83 14.11 1.77 -1.55
CA ARG A 83 15.58 1.75 -1.59
C ARG A 83 16.13 0.61 -0.77
N ARG A 84 17.16 -0.07 -1.28
CA ARG A 84 17.92 -1.04 -0.48
C ARG A 84 18.67 -0.27 0.62
N ARG A 85 18.67 -0.78 1.84
CA ARG A 85 19.52 -0.30 2.91
C ARG A 85 20.81 -1.11 2.93
N GLU A 86 21.94 -0.43 2.85
CA GLU A 86 23.27 -1.01 2.98
C GLU A 86 23.84 -0.62 4.36
N GLY A 87 24.30 -1.58 5.16
CA GLY A 87 24.85 -1.30 6.48
C GLY A 87 25.12 -2.53 7.36
N ALA A 88 25.87 -2.33 8.45
CA ALA A 88 26.41 -3.39 9.33
C ALA A 88 25.37 -4.14 10.19
N GLY A 89 24.07 -3.83 10.06
CA GLY A 89 22.97 -4.37 10.87
C GLY A 89 22.10 -5.42 10.17
N GLY A 90 22.50 -5.89 8.99
CA GLY A 90 21.67 -6.72 8.10
C GLY A 90 20.95 -5.86 7.06
N GLY A 91 20.78 -6.42 5.86
CA GLY A 91 20.11 -5.75 4.74
C GLY A 91 18.64 -5.47 5.00
N GLY A 92 18.01 -4.74 4.08
CA GLY A 92 16.58 -4.49 4.12
C GLY A 92 16.18 -3.45 3.09
N TRP A 93 14.95 -2.96 3.20
CA TRP A 93 14.42 -1.96 2.29
C TRP A 93 13.77 -0.81 3.04
N ALA A 94 14.08 0.42 2.64
CA ALA A 94 13.37 1.61 3.08
C ALA A 94 12.28 1.92 2.05
N LEU A 95 11.03 1.95 2.50
CA LEU A 95 9.83 2.26 1.73
C LEU A 95 9.21 3.57 2.23
N THR A 96 8.94 4.48 1.30
CA THR A 96 8.08 5.64 1.52
C THR A 96 7.03 5.72 0.42
N SER A 97 5.77 5.93 0.77
CA SER A 97 4.71 6.19 -0.21
C SER A 97 3.74 7.23 0.33
N ARG A 98 3.36 8.21 -0.48
CA ARG A 98 2.34 9.21 -0.18
C ARG A 98 1.30 9.19 -1.29
N GLN A 99 0.07 8.84 -0.94
CA GLN A 99 -1.04 8.58 -1.85
C GLN A 99 -2.31 9.30 -1.38
N GLU A 100 -3.25 9.51 -2.31
CA GLU A 100 -4.64 9.82 -2.00
C GLU A 100 -5.46 8.55 -2.24
N LEU A 101 -6.25 8.12 -1.26
CA LEU A 101 -7.08 6.92 -1.35
C LEU A 101 -8.53 7.25 -0.99
N HIS A 102 -9.46 6.66 -1.76
CA HIS A 102 -10.87 6.62 -1.43
C HIS A 102 -11.19 5.37 -0.58
N PRO A 103 -12.19 5.40 0.33
CA PRO A 103 -12.64 4.24 1.09
C PRO A 103 -12.92 2.98 0.28
N ASP A 104 -13.41 3.12 -0.97
CA ASP A 104 -13.63 1.98 -1.88
C ASP A 104 -12.34 1.23 -2.24
N GLU A 105 -11.18 1.84 -1.99
CA GLU A 105 -9.85 1.26 -2.23
C GLU A 105 -9.27 0.61 -0.97
N PHE A 106 -9.87 0.83 0.22
CA PHE A 106 -9.31 0.42 1.51
C PHE A 106 -9.20 -1.10 1.64
N GLU A 107 -10.13 -1.87 1.11
CA GLU A 107 -10.05 -3.33 1.20
C GLU A 107 -8.82 -3.84 0.45
N ARG A 108 -8.63 -3.41 -0.80
CA ARG A 108 -7.51 -3.83 -1.66
C ARG A 108 -6.17 -3.29 -1.16
N ALA A 109 -6.12 -2.01 -0.78
CA ALA A 109 -4.94 -1.45 -0.12
C ALA A 109 -4.65 -2.20 1.18
N GLY A 110 -5.69 -2.59 1.93
CA GLY A 110 -5.59 -3.31 3.19
C GLY A 110 -4.89 -4.65 3.06
N GLU A 111 -5.18 -5.40 2.00
CA GLU A 111 -4.48 -6.65 1.72
C GLU A 111 -2.97 -6.41 1.54
N LEU A 112 -2.58 -5.47 0.66
CA LEU A 112 -1.17 -5.12 0.45
C LEU A 112 -0.50 -4.70 1.78
N LEU A 113 -1.16 -3.86 2.57
CA LEU A 113 -0.63 -3.36 3.83
C LEU A 113 -0.48 -4.45 4.89
N GLY A 114 -1.42 -5.39 4.96
CA GLY A 114 -1.29 -6.58 5.80
C GLY A 114 -0.05 -7.41 5.43
N ARG A 115 0.22 -7.57 4.12
CA ARG A 115 1.43 -8.26 3.64
C ARG A 115 2.71 -7.49 3.95
N LEU A 116 2.69 -6.16 3.81
CA LEU A 116 3.84 -5.32 4.13
C LEU A 116 4.13 -5.31 5.64
N ALA A 117 3.10 -5.25 6.48
CA ALA A 117 3.22 -5.37 7.93
C ALA A 117 3.93 -6.67 8.34
N ALA A 118 3.58 -7.80 7.71
CA ALA A 118 4.27 -9.07 7.96
C ALA A 118 5.76 -9.05 7.57
N ARG A 119 6.22 -8.10 6.76
CA ARG A 119 7.62 -7.93 6.33
C ARG A 119 8.34 -6.77 7.02
N ALA A 120 7.62 -6.00 7.84
CA ALA A 120 8.17 -4.86 8.57
C ALA A 120 9.33 -5.28 9.49
N GLY A 121 10.31 -4.40 9.65
CA GLY A 121 11.36 -4.52 10.64
C GLY A 121 10.83 -4.32 12.06
N GLU A 122 11.55 -4.85 13.05
CA GLU A 122 11.14 -4.84 14.46
C GLU A 122 10.87 -3.43 15.02
N GLY A 123 11.52 -2.39 14.48
CA GLY A 123 11.31 -1.00 14.88
C GLY A 123 9.89 -0.47 14.63
N HIS A 124 9.10 -1.14 13.77
CA HIS A 124 7.71 -0.78 13.51
C HIS A 124 6.71 -1.45 14.45
N ARG A 125 7.15 -2.42 15.24
CA ARG A 125 6.29 -3.20 16.13
C ARG A 125 6.10 -2.46 17.46
N ARG A 126 4.85 -2.29 17.86
CA ARG A 126 4.45 -1.73 19.15
C ARG A 126 4.43 -2.83 20.23
N PRO A 127 4.51 -2.44 21.52
CA PRO A 127 4.36 -3.38 22.63
C PRO A 127 3.02 -4.14 22.62
N ASP A 128 1.95 -3.56 22.07
CA ASP A 128 0.63 -4.19 21.91
C ASP A 128 0.55 -5.17 20.72
N GLY A 129 1.67 -5.40 20.02
CA GLY A 129 1.76 -6.27 18.85
C GLY A 129 1.35 -5.61 17.53
N GLY A 130 0.81 -4.38 17.56
CA GLY A 130 0.47 -3.63 16.35
C GLY A 130 1.69 -3.18 15.57
N ILE A 131 1.57 -3.11 14.25
CA ILE A 131 2.65 -2.67 13.35
C ILE A 131 2.28 -1.30 12.77
N VAL A 132 3.10 -0.29 13.05
CA VAL A 132 2.89 1.06 12.53
C VAL A 132 3.52 1.17 11.15
N LEU A 133 2.69 1.40 10.15
CA LEU A 133 3.14 1.53 8.76
C LEU A 133 3.33 2.99 8.34
N GLY A 134 2.74 3.94 9.08
CA GLY A 134 2.80 5.37 8.80
C GLY A 134 1.57 6.09 9.34
N THR A 135 0.94 6.93 8.53
CA THR A 135 -0.23 7.73 8.92
C THR A 135 -1.31 7.78 7.84
N THR A 136 -2.53 8.04 8.28
CA THR A 136 -3.68 8.37 7.45
C THR A 136 -4.28 9.70 7.92
N ARG A 137 -4.86 10.48 7.01
CA ARG A 137 -5.51 11.75 7.34
C ARG A 137 -6.65 12.03 6.38
N PHE A 138 -7.85 12.25 6.89
CA PHE A 138 -8.96 12.75 6.07
C PHE A 138 -8.59 14.12 5.48
N HIS A 139 -8.84 14.35 4.19
CA HIS A 139 -8.31 15.55 3.51
C HIS A 139 -8.73 16.88 4.15
N ALA A 140 -9.93 16.94 4.75
CA ALA A 140 -10.42 18.13 5.44
C ALA A 140 -10.02 18.20 6.94
N SER A 141 -9.29 17.20 7.43
CA SER A 141 -8.76 17.17 8.80
C SER A 141 -7.33 17.70 8.84
N GLU A 142 -6.99 18.40 9.92
CA GLU A 142 -5.61 18.78 10.24
C GLU A 142 -4.87 17.68 11.00
N ARG A 143 -5.59 16.69 11.53
CA ARG A 143 -5.03 15.62 12.38
C ARG A 143 -4.77 14.38 11.56
N ALA A 144 -3.51 13.95 11.54
CA ALA A 144 -3.11 12.64 11.04
C ALA A 144 -3.18 11.59 12.15
N GLU A 145 -3.67 10.42 11.81
CA GLU A 145 -3.80 9.28 12.70
C GLU A 145 -2.79 8.18 12.31
N PRO A 146 -2.25 7.43 13.28
CA PRO A 146 -1.36 6.33 12.97
C PRO A 146 -2.06 5.26 12.15
N LEU A 147 -1.44 4.86 11.04
CA LEU A 147 -1.87 3.70 10.27
C LEU A 147 -1.26 2.44 10.90
N VAL A 148 -2.12 1.61 11.49
CA VAL A 148 -1.71 0.45 12.26
C VAL A 148 -2.33 -0.82 11.69
N VAL A 149 -1.52 -1.86 11.54
CA VAL A 149 -1.97 -3.22 11.26
C VAL A 149 -1.92 -4.06 12.52
N ARG A 150 -3.00 -4.78 12.82
CA ARG A 150 -3.07 -5.78 13.90
C ARG A 150 -3.62 -7.08 13.33
N ASP A 151 -2.93 -8.19 13.60
CA ASP A 151 -3.32 -9.52 13.11
C ASP A 151 -3.60 -9.57 11.59
N GLY A 152 -2.83 -8.80 10.81
CA GLY A 152 -2.98 -8.70 9.36
C GLY A 152 -4.10 -7.76 8.88
N VAL A 153 -4.87 -7.16 9.79
CA VAL A 153 -5.97 -6.24 9.49
C VAL A 153 -5.56 -4.79 9.72
N VAL A 154 -5.85 -3.92 8.76
CA VAL A 154 -5.62 -2.47 8.89
C VAL A 154 -6.72 -1.84 9.74
N GLY A 155 -6.32 -1.04 10.73
CA GLY A 155 -7.23 -0.13 11.41
C GLY A 155 -7.46 1.12 10.56
N TRP A 156 -8.54 1.12 9.78
CA TRP A 156 -8.95 2.27 8.98
C TRP A 156 -9.61 3.35 9.85
N PRO A 157 -9.45 4.64 9.47
CA PRO A 157 -10.17 5.72 10.13
C PRO A 157 -11.67 5.57 9.85
N SER A 158 -12.48 5.81 10.88
CA SER A 158 -13.95 5.80 10.83
C SER A 158 -14.52 7.15 10.43
#